data_AF-A0A0J6NPM9-F1
#
_entry.id   AF-A0A0J6NPM9-F1
#
_cell.length_a   1.000
_cell.length_b   1.000
_cell.length_c   1.000
_cell.angle_alpha   90.00
_cell.angle_beta   90.00
_cell.angle_gamma   90.00
#
_symmetry.space_group_name_H-M   'P 1'
#
loop_
_entity.id
_entity.type
_entity.pdbx_description
1 polymer ?
#
loop_
_entity_poly.entity_id
_entity_poly.type
_entity_poly.pdbx_seq_one_letter_code
_entity_poly.pdbx_strand_id
1 'polypeptide(L)'
;MTLIRLQDCPPSPWKNGGGSTRQLLISPAGAGLDDFDYRVSLASVASDGPFSRFDGVDRQLLILQGAGLELELEGRDRLRLTPGGAPLAFAGETPAQSRLLDGPLTDFNVMTRRGRYRSRLDHLTVDGELELRSDTELTLLLTLEDGAQLLQDGRPRPLAAWDAAVARRGETLRLRAARPLPLWRVELEAISPV
;
A
#
# COMPACT_ATOMS: atom_id res chain seq x y z
N MET A 1 2.75 17.31 5.93
CA MET A 1 2.06 16.46 4.96
C MET A 1 2.91 16.37 3.70
N THR A 2 2.83 15.26 2.97
CA THR A 2 3.64 15.00 1.77
C THR A 2 2.77 14.40 0.67
N LEU A 3 2.97 14.86 -0.57
CA LEU A 3 2.42 14.23 -1.77
C LEU A 3 3.49 13.32 -2.39
N ILE A 4 3.14 12.06 -2.62
CA ILE A 4 3.93 11.09 -3.36
C ILE A 4 3.26 10.91 -4.71
N ARG A 5 4.00 11.18 -5.79
CA ARG A 5 3.53 10.85 -7.13
C ARG A 5 4.05 9.50 -7.57
N LEU A 6 3.17 8.64 -8.10
CA LEU A 6 3.61 7.32 -8.56
C LEU A 6 4.64 7.41 -9.69
N GLN A 7 4.49 8.40 -10.58
CA GLN A 7 5.43 8.66 -11.68
C GLN A 7 6.86 8.94 -11.19
N ASP A 8 7.02 9.48 -9.98
CA ASP A 8 8.31 9.80 -9.39
C ASP A 8 8.88 8.61 -8.60
N CYS A 9 8.14 7.49 -8.53
CA CYS A 9 8.55 6.24 -7.90
C CYS A 9 9.03 5.25 -8.98
N PRO A 10 10.35 5.13 -9.23
CA PRO A 10 10.85 4.28 -10.30
C PRO A 10 10.60 2.79 -10.00
N PRO A 11 10.25 1.99 -11.03
CA PRO A 11 10.10 0.56 -10.86
C PRO A 11 11.46 -0.11 -10.62
N SER A 12 11.52 -0.99 -9.64
CA SER A 12 12.64 -1.90 -9.38
C SER A 12 12.27 -3.31 -9.85
N PRO A 13 12.82 -3.79 -10.97
CA PRO A 13 12.54 -5.14 -11.47
C PRO A 13 12.98 -6.22 -10.48
N TRP A 14 12.20 -7.29 -10.40
CA TRP A 14 12.57 -8.44 -9.59
C TRP A 14 13.64 -9.29 -10.27
N LYS A 15 14.55 -9.88 -9.48
CA LYS A 15 15.64 -10.72 -10.00
C LYS A 15 15.15 -11.92 -10.81
N ASN A 16 13.96 -12.44 -10.52
CA ASN A 16 13.36 -13.57 -11.23
C ASN A 16 12.59 -13.16 -12.50
N GLY A 17 12.51 -11.86 -12.81
CA GLY A 17 11.75 -11.35 -13.96
C GLY A 17 10.24 -11.41 -13.83
N GLY A 18 9.70 -11.88 -12.69
CA GLY A 18 8.25 -12.08 -12.50
C GLY A 18 7.46 -10.81 -12.22
N GLY A 19 8.10 -9.64 -12.23
CA GLY A 19 7.45 -8.38 -11.91
C GLY A 19 8.42 -7.26 -11.57
N SER A 20 7.86 -6.18 -11.03
CA SER A 20 8.62 -5.04 -10.50
C SER A 20 7.90 -4.40 -9.33
N THR A 21 8.63 -3.67 -8.50
CA THR A 21 8.06 -2.91 -7.37
C THR A 21 8.36 -1.43 -7.50
N ARG A 22 7.34 -0.59 -7.33
CA ARG A 22 7.46 0.85 -7.10
C ARG A 22 7.28 1.13 -5.63
N GLN A 23 8.33 1.63 -4.99
CA GLN A 23 8.30 1.98 -3.57
C GLN A 23 7.70 3.38 -3.40
N LEU A 24 6.62 3.48 -2.62
CA LEU A 24 6.04 4.77 -2.24
C LEU A 24 6.72 5.31 -0.98
N LEU A 25 6.88 4.46 0.04
CA LEU A 25 7.46 4.81 1.32
C LEU A 25 8.35 3.69 1.85
N ILE A 26 9.41 4.08 2.52
CA ILE A 26 10.21 3.20 3.37
C ILE A 26 10.70 4.01 4.57
N SER A 27 10.78 3.36 5.73
CA SER A 27 11.34 3.95 6.95
C SER A 27 12.28 2.97 7.63
N PRO A 28 13.42 3.43 8.19
CA PRO A 28 13.96 4.78 8.00
C PRO A 28 14.30 5.07 6.52
N ALA A 29 14.43 6.35 6.18
CA ALA A 29 14.78 6.73 4.81
C ALA A 29 16.14 6.11 4.43
N GLY A 30 16.20 5.43 3.29
CA GLY A 30 17.40 4.71 2.84
C GLY A 30 17.56 3.29 3.38
N ALA A 31 16.64 2.80 4.21
CA ALA A 31 16.63 1.40 4.62
C ALA A 31 16.53 0.45 3.41
N GLY A 32 17.15 -0.71 3.54
CA GLY A 32 17.04 -1.82 2.62
C GLY A 32 15.85 -2.72 2.95
N LEU A 33 15.79 -3.87 2.27
CA LEU A 33 14.75 -4.88 2.48
C LEU A 33 14.90 -5.66 3.81
N ASP A 34 16.07 -5.58 4.44
CA ASP A 34 16.39 -6.36 5.64
C ASP A 34 16.14 -5.57 6.94
N ASP A 35 16.20 -4.24 6.89
CA ASP A 35 16.27 -3.37 8.07
C ASP A 35 15.17 -2.28 8.13
N PHE A 36 14.21 -2.27 7.20
CA PHE A 36 13.08 -1.35 7.28
C PHE A 36 12.18 -1.64 8.49
N ASP A 37 11.63 -0.57 9.06
CA ASP A 37 10.56 -0.58 10.05
C ASP A 37 9.18 -0.71 9.40
N TYR A 38 8.97 0.02 8.31
CA TYR A 38 7.81 -0.17 7.45
C TYR A 38 8.13 0.18 6.00
N ARG A 39 7.40 -0.44 5.07
CA ARG A 39 7.52 -0.23 3.63
C ARG A 39 6.13 -0.30 2.99
N VAL A 40 5.84 0.68 2.14
CA VAL A 40 4.60 0.76 1.36
C VAL A 40 4.96 0.81 -0.12
N SER A 41 4.36 -0.05 -0.92
CA SER A 41 4.72 -0.20 -2.33
C SER A 41 3.57 -0.68 -3.19
N LEU A 42 3.65 -0.39 -4.49
CA LEU A 42 2.88 -1.07 -5.52
C LEU A 42 3.78 -2.07 -6.24
N ALA A 43 3.28 -3.26 -6.55
CA ALA A 43 4.00 -4.21 -7.40
C ALA A 43 3.20 -4.57 -8.64
N SER A 44 3.87 -4.56 -9.79
CA SER A 44 3.35 -5.17 -11.01
C SER A 44 3.81 -6.62 -11.04
N VAL A 45 2.86 -7.55 -11.01
CA VAL A 45 3.10 -9.00 -11.03
C VAL A 45 2.80 -9.51 -12.42
N ALA A 46 3.81 -10.00 -13.12
CA ALA A 46 3.74 -10.40 -14.52
C ALA A 46 3.68 -11.92 -14.72
N SER A 47 4.08 -12.71 -13.73
CA SER A 47 4.03 -14.16 -13.79
C SER A 47 3.71 -14.77 -12.44
N ASP A 48 3.28 -16.03 -12.46
CA ASP A 48 3.23 -16.89 -11.29
C ASP A 48 4.60 -16.95 -10.61
N GLY A 49 4.62 -17.17 -9.30
CA GLY A 49 5.89 -17.26 -8.60
C GLY A 49 5.78 -17.23 -7.08
N PRO A 50 6.87 -17.57 -6.40
CA PRO A 50 6.97 -17.46 -4.96
C PRO A 50 7.09 -15.99 -4.57
N PHE A 51 6.52 -15.64 -3.42
CA PHE A 51 6.78 -14.36 -2.77
C PHE A 51 8.10 -14.43 -2.02
N SER A 52 8.81 -13.30 -1.95
CA SER A 52 10.00 -13.20 -1.10
C SER A 52 9.64 -13.35 0.38
N ARG A 53 10.48 -14.08 1.11
CA ARG A 53 10.39 -14.27 2.55
C ARG A 53 10.95 -13.05 3.29
N PHE A 54 10.24 -12.59 4.32
CA PHE A 54 10.64 -11.49 5.18
C PHE A 54 10.42 -11.84 6.66
N ASP A 55 11.50 -12.19 7.36
CA ASP A 55 11.41 -12.62 8.75
C ASP A 55 10.99 -11.47 9.68
N GLY A 56 10.01 -11.75 10.56
CA GLY A 56 9.52 -10.81 11.55
C GLY A 56 8.77 -9.62 10.96
N VAL A 57 8.23 -9.75 9.74
CA VAL A 57 7.47 -8.71 9.06
C VAL A 57 6.01 -9.12 8.94
N ASP A 58 5.07 -8.24 9.26
CA ASP A 58 3.66 -8.41 8.94
C ASP A 58 3.35 -7.74 7.61
N ARG A 59 2.64 -8.47 6.73
CA ARG A 59 2.25 -8.01 5.39
C ARG A 59 0.74 -7.87 5.28
N GLN A 60 0.30 -6.81 4.62
CA GLN A 60 -1.06 -6.65 4.14
C GLN A 60 -1.03 -6.42 2.63
N LEU A 61 -1.65 -7.33 1.87
CA LEU A 61 -1.66 -7.35 0.41
C LEU A 61 -3.07 -7.09 -0.13
N LEU A 62 -3.15 -6.27 -1.17
CA LEU A 62 -4.37 -5.86 -1.86
C LEU A 62 -4.16 -5.91 -3.37
N ILE A 63 -5.16 -6.35 -4.12
CA ILE A 63 -5.12 -6.23 -5.58
C ILE A 63 -5.80 -4.92 -5.98
N LEU A 64 -5.10 -4.10 -6.76
CA LEU A 64 -5.63 -2.82 -7.25
C LEU A 64 -6.18 -2.93 -8.67
N GLN A 65 -5.48 -3.63 -9.56
CA GLN A 65 -5.83 -3.76 -10.98
C GLN A 65 -5.44 -5.14 -11.51
N GLY A 66 -6.19 -5.63 -12.50
CA GLY A 66 -6.01 -6.96 -13.10
C GLY A 66 -7.07 -7.95 -12.60
N ALA A 67 -7.09 -9.16 -13.13
CA ALA A 67 -8.10 -10.15 -12.74
C ALA A 67 -7.93 -10.67 -11.30
N GLY A 68 -6.71 -10.57 -10.75
CA GLY A 68 -6.37 -11.05 -9.42
C GLY A 68 -5.44 -12.27 -9.44
N LEU A 69 -5.20 -12.83 -8.26
CA LEU A 69 -4.37 -14.02 -8.06
C LEU A 69 -4.99 -14.99 -7.06
N GLU A 70 -4.56 -16.25 -7.14
CA GLU A 70 -4.68 -17.21 -6.06
C GLU A 70 -3.36 -17.22 -5.28
N LEU A 71 -3.45 -17.08 -3.96
CA LEU A 71 -2.32 -17.16 -3.05
C LEU A 71 -2.42 -18.42 -2.21
N GLU A 72 -1.41 -19.27 -2.31
CA GLU A 72 -1.22 -20.42 -1.45
C GLU A 72 -0.26 -20.03 -0.32
N LEU A 73 -0.76 -19.96 0.91
CA LEU A 73 0.04 -19.72 2.11
C LEU A 73 0.20 -21.05 2.83
N GLU A 74 1.43 -21.39 3.24
CA GLU A 74 1.67 -22.62 4.02
C GLU A 74 0.73 -22.70 5.23
N GLY A 75 0.02 -23.82 5.35
CA GLY A 75 -0.94 -24.06 6.44
C GLY A 75 -2.31 -23.41 6.25
N ARG A 76 -2.64 -22.87 5.06
CA ARG A 76 -3.97 -22.35 4.71
C ARG A 76 -4.46 -22.91 3.38
N ASP A 77 -5.78 -22.90 3.20
CA ASP A 77 -6.39 -23.12 1.89
C ASP A 77 -6.00 -22.02 0.90
N ARG A 78 -6.12 -22.32 -0.40
CA ARG A 78 -5.87 -21.33 -1.45
C ARG A 78 -6.84 -20.15 -1.33
N LEU A 79 -6.28 -18.95 -1.26
CA LEU A 79 -7.02 -17.71 -1.12
C LEU A 79 -7.08 -16.98 -2.45
N ARG A 80 -8.28 -16.64 -2.91
CA ARG A 80 -8.47 -15.83 -4.10
C ARG A 80 -8.52 -14.35 -3.74
N LEU A 81 -7.67 -13.55 -4.36
CA LEU A 81 -7.61 -12.10 -4.19
C LEU A 81 -7.93 -11.40 -5.51
N THR A 82 -8.90 -10.49 -5.48
CA THR A 82 -9.37 -9.72 -6.65
C THR A 82 -9.46 -8.24 -6.31
N PRO A 83 -9.49 -7.33 -7.30
CA PRO A 83 -9.74 -5.91 -7.05
C PRO A 83 -11.01 -5.68 -6.22
N GLY A 84 -10.95 -4.71 -5.30
CA GLY A 84 -12.05 -4.39 -4.38
C GLY A 84 -12.24 -5.39 -3.23
N GLY A 85 -11.41 -6.44 -3.15
CA GLY A 85 -11.39 -7.36 -2.02
C GLY A 85 -10.76 -6.75 -0.76
N ALA A 86 -10.99 -7.40 0.38
CA ALA A 86 -10.37 -7.01 1.65
C ALA A 86 -8.84 -7.24 1.63
N PRO A 87 -8.06 -6.47 2.40
CA PRO A 87 -6.62 -6.71 2.53
C PRO A 87 -6.34 -8.08 3.14
N LEU A 88 -5.46 -8.86 2.51
CA LEU A 88 -4.99 -10.12 3.07
C LEU A 88 -3.81 -9.88 4.00
N ALA A 89 -3.99 -10.18 5.29
CA ALA A 89 -2.91 -10.15 6.28
C ALA A 89 -2.22 -11.52 6.43
N PHE A 90 -0.89 -11.53 6.39
CA PHE A 90 -0.07 -12.73 6.60
C PHE A 90 1.34 -12.36 7.09
N ALA A 91 1.99 -13.32 7.74
CA ALA A 91 3.36 -13.18 8.22
C ALA A 91 4.32 -13.30 7.02
N GLY A 92 5.30 -12.40 6.93
CA GLY A 92 6.26 -12.32 5.83
C GLY A 92 7.18 -13.54 5.75
N GLU A 93 7.37 -14.24 6.86
CA GLU A 93 8.09 -15.52 6.92
C GLU A 93 7.29 -16.69 6.33
N THR A 94 5.96 -16.61 6.25
CA THR A 94 5.13 -17.71 5.74
C THR A 94 5.43 -17.95 4.26
N PRO A 95 5.82 -19.16 3.85
CA PRO A 95 5.97 -19.50 2.43
C PRO A 95 4.67 -19.20 1.67
N ALA A 96 4.79 -18.44 0.59
CA ALA A 96 3.66 -18.03 -0.22
C ALA A 96 3.95 -18.19 -1.71
N GLN A 97 3.01 -18.80 -2.44
CA GLN A 97 3.07 -19.00 -3.88
C GLN A 97 1.85 -18.36 -4.53
N SER A 98 2.05 -17.51 -5.54
CA SER A 98 0.96 -16.92 -6.30
C SER A 98 0.78 -17.58 -7.66
N ARG A 99 -0.49 -17.66 -8.07
CA ARG A 99 -0.91 -17.98 -9.43
C ARG A 99 -1.83 -16.88 -9.95
N LEU A 100 -1.52 -16.28 -11.08
CA LEU A 100 -2.36 -15.28 -11.73
C LEU A 100 -3.66 -15.91 -12.21
N LEU A 101 -4.77 -15.20 -12.01
CA LEU A 101 -6.08 -15.66 -12.51
C LEU A 101 -6.20 -15.46 -14.02
N ASP A 102 -5.87 -14.25 -14.49
CA ASP A 102 -5.87 -13.90 -15.91
C ASP A 102 -4.98 -12.66 -16.13
N GLY A 103 -3.77 -12.93 -16.65
CA GLY A 103 -2.80 -11.90 -17.01
C GLY A 103 -2.14 -11.14 -15.84
N PRO A 104 -1.27 -10.17 -16.17
CA PRO A 104 -0.58 -9.36 -15.17
C PRO A 104 -1.53 -8.53 -14.31
N LEU A 105 -1.10 -8.23 -13.09
CA LEU A 105 -1.86 -7.40 -12.15
C LEU A 105 -0.97 -6.37 -11.45
N THR A 106 -1.61 -5.43 -10.77
CA THR A 106 -0.95 -4.53 -9.82
C THR A 106 -1.50 -4.76 -8.43
N ASP A 107 -0.61 -5.05 -7.48
CA ASP A 107 -0.92 -5.16 -6.07
C ASP A 107 -0.40 -3.95 -5.28
N PHE A 108 -0.95 -3.76 -4.09
CA PHE A 108 -0.52 -2.82 -3.07
C PHE A 108 -0.12 -3.61 -1.83
N ASN A 109 1.07 -3.34 -1.32
CA ASN A 109 1.67 -4.10 -0.23
C ASN A 109 2.15 -3.14 0.86
N VAL A 110 1.65 -3.36 2.08
CA VAL A 110 2.09 -2.69 3.30
C VAL A 110 2.82 -3.72 4.15
N MET A 111 4.08 -3.43 4.47
CA MET A 111 4.94 -4.30 5.24
C MET A 111 5.39 -3.55 6.49
N THR A 112 5.26 -4.16 7.68
CA THR A 112 5.65 -3.55 8.96
C THR A 112 6.49 -4.53 9.78
N ARG A 113 7.50 -4.03 10.48
CA ARG A 113 8.30 -4.85 11.38
C ARG A 113 7.52 -5.14 12.63
N ARG A 114 7.26 -6.43 12.86
CA ARG A 114 6.46 -6.91 13.99
C ARG A 114 7.10 -6.47 15.30
N GLY A 115 6.27 -5.98 16.22
CA GLY A 115 6.72 -5.43 17.50
C GLY A 115 7.26 -4.00 17.44
N ARG A 116 7.44 -3.41 16.26
CA ARG A 116 7.76 -1.97 16.10
C ARG A 116 6.59 -1.17 15.58
N TYR A 117 5.89 -1.71 14.59
CA TYR A 117 4.75 -1.06 13.95
C TYR A 117 3.59 -2.01 13.75
N ARG A 118 2.39 -1.45 13.68
CA ARG A 118 1.18 -2.15 13.26
C ARG A 118 0.49 -1.33 12.18
N SER A 119 -0.01 -2.00 11.14
CA SER A 119 -0.78 -1.36 10.08
C SER A 119 -2.27 -1.67 10.19
N ARG A 120 -3.08 -0.70 9.75
CA ARG A 120 -4.52 -0.86 9.49
C ARG A 120 -4.82 -0.31 8.09
N LEU A 121 -5.61 -1.05 7.33
CA LEU A 121 -6.08 -0.63 6.02
C LEU A 121 -7.60 -0.70 5.99
N ASP A 122 -8.22 0.39 5.52
CA ASP A 122 -9.65 0.44 5.25
C ASP A 122 -9.98 1.33 4.06
N HIS A 123 -11.19 1.16 3.53
CA HIS A 123 -11.72 2.00 2.48
C HIS A 123 -12.23 3.31 3.04
N LEU A 124 -11.96 4.38 2.31
CA LEU A 124 -12.62 5.66 2.47
C LEU A 124 -13.19 6.12 1.13
N THR A 125 -14.21 6.97 1.18
CA THR A 125 -14.71 7.68 0.00
C THR A 125 -14.58 9.17 0.27
N VAL A 126 -13.98 9.91 -0.65
CA VAL A 126 -14.07 11.37 -0.67
C VAL A 126 -15.23 11.78 -1.58
N ASP A 127 -16.17 12.53 -1.03
CA ASP A 127 -17.31 13.10 -1.75
C ASP A 127 -17.46 14.57 -1.31
N GLY A 128 -17.15 15.50 -2.21
CA GLY A 128 -16.95 16.90 -1.85
C GLY A 128 -15.60 17.11 -1.17
N GLU A 129 -15.58 17.34 0.14
CA GLU A 129 -14.35 17.59 0.91
C GLU A 129 -14.15 16.56 2.01
N LEU A 130 -12.90 16.11 2.16
CA LEU A 130 -12.43 15.26 3.24
C LEU A 130 -11.34 16.01 4.00
N GLU A 131 -11.56 16.25 5.29
CA GLU A 131 -10.51 16.68 6.23
C GLU A 131 -10.21 15.54 7.20
N LEU A 132 -8.97 15.07 7.21
CA LEU A 132 -8.52 13.96 8.04
C LEU A 132 -7.27 14.38 8.82
N ARG A 133 -7.43 14.59 10.12
CA ARG A 133 -6.31 14.78 11.05
C ARG A 133 -5.72 13.41 11.39
N SER A 134 -4.43 13.23 11.16
CA SER A 134 -3.73 11.99 11.53
C SER A 134 -3.48 11.98 13.03
N ASP A 135 -4.04 10.98 13.71
CA ASP A 135 -3.77 10.66 15.11
C ASP A 135 -2.76 9.52 15.26
N THR A 136 -2.33 8.90 14.16
CA THR A 136 -1.35 7.81 14.12
C THR A 136 0.03 8.32 13.74
N GLU A 137 1.06 7.45 13.83
CA GLU A 137 2.42 7.82 13.42
C GLU A 137 2.49 8.22 11.94
N LEU A 138 1.71 7.54 11.10
CA LEU A 138 1.56 7.85 9.69
C LEU A 138 0.16 7.46 9.18
N THR A 139 -0.50 8.40 8.50
CA THR A 139 -1.69 8.14 7.67
C THR A 139 -1.35 8.38 6.21
N LEU A 140 -1.65 7.42 5.34
CA LEU A 140 -1.54 7.53 3.89
C LEU A 140 -2.91 7.32 3.25
N LEU A 141 -3.28 8.20 2.31
CA LEU A 141 -4.44 8.05 1.44
C LEU A 141 -3.94 7.77 0.01
N LEU A 142 -4.26 6.59 -0.52
CA LEU A 142 -3.96 6.17 -1.88
C LEU A 142 -5.20 6.36 -2.77
N THR A 143 -5.05 7.12 -3.86
CA THR A 143 -6.11 7.26 -4.87
C THR A 143 -6.17 6.05 -5.78
N LEU A 144 -7.38 5.62 -6.15
CA LEU A 144 -7.58 4.50 -7.09
C LEU A 144 -7.78 4.98 -8.53
N GLU A 145 -8.21 6.21 -8.70
CA GLU A 145 -8.53 6.84 -9.97
C GLU A 145 -8.27 8.35 -9.90
N ASP A 146 -8.21 8.99 -11.06
CA ASP A 146 -8.07 10.43 -11.17
C ASP A 146 -9.33 11.15 -10.66
N GLY A 147 -9.15 12.38 -10.15
CA GLY A 147 -10.25 13.30 -9.84
C GLY A 147 -10.26 13.85 -8.42
N ALA A 148 -9.37 13.35 -7.55
CA ALA A 148 -9.13 13.96 -6.24
C ALA A 148 -8.08 15.07 -6.35
N GLN A 149 -8.18 16.06 -5.46
CA GLN A 149 -7.20 17.13 -5.31
C GLN A 149 -6.77 17.20 -3.85
N LEU A 150 -5.46 17.20 -3.60
CA LEU A 150 -4.90 17.53 -2.29
C LEU A 150 -4.86 19.05 -2.13
N LEU A 151 -5.46 19.58 -1.07
CA LEU A 151 -5.40 20.99 -0.70
C LEU A 151 -4.17 21.21 0.19
N GLN A 152 -3.09 21.69 -0.40
CA GLN A 152 -1.82 21.95 0.28
C GLN A 152 -1.45 23.42 0.12
N ASP A 153 -1.12 24.09 1.24
CA ASP A 153 -0.75 25.52 1.27
C ASP A 153 -1.77 26.44 0.56
N GLY A 154 -3.07 26.13 0.74
CA GLY A 154 -4.17 26.86 0.12
C GLY A 154 -4.33 26.64 -1.40
N ARG A 155 -3.59 25.70 -1.99
CA ARG A 155 -3.63 25.39 -3.43
C ARG A 155 -4.09 23.97 -3.69
N PRO A 156 -5.02 23.75 -4.65
CA PRO A 156 -5.38 22.41 -5.07
C PRO A 156 -4.26 21.79 -5.93
N ARG A 157 -3.89 20.55 -5.60
CA ARG A 157 -2.90 19.75 -6.32
C ARG A 157 -3.61 18.48 -6.83
N PRO A 158 -3.77 18.30 -8.16
CA PRO A 158 -4.39 17.10 -8.70
C PRO A 158 -3.62 15.83 -8.28
N LEU A 159 -4.38 14.83 -7.86
CA LEU A 159 -3.92 13.47 -7.59
C LEU A 159 -4.32 12.60 -8.78
N ALA A 160 -3.34 11.95 -9.40
CA ALA A 160 -3.59 10.90 -10.38
C ALA A 160 -3.94 9.59 -9.66
N ALA A 161 -4.40 8.58 -10.40
CA ALA A 161 -4.50 7.22 -9.91
C ALA A 161 -3.16 6.77 -9.30
N TRP A 162 -3.23 6.21 -8.09
CA TRP A 162 -2.12 5.69 -7.31
C TRP A 162 -1.09 6.70 -6.81
N ASP A 163 -1.38 8.00 -6.91
CA ASP A 163 -0.73 9.01 -6.07
C ASP A 163 -1.13 8.80 -4.60
N ALA A 164 -0.26 9.22 -3.68
CA ALA A 164 -0.48 9.08 -2.25
C ALA A 164 -0.32 10.41 -1.53
N ALA A 165 -1.30 10.76 -0.68
CA ALA A 165 -1.19 11.86 0.27
C ALA A 165 -0.85 11.31 1.66
N VAL A 166 0.18 11.84 2.30
CA VAL A 166 0.73 11.33 3.57
C VAL A 166 0.71 12.41 4.64
N ALA A 167 0.24 12.06 5.82
CA ALA A 167 0.31 12.87 7.02
C ALA A 167 1.01 12.10 8.15
N ARG A 168 1.80 12.82 8.93
CA ARG A 168 2.31 12.39 10.23
C ARG A 168 1.36 12.78 11.33
N ARG A 169 1.58 12.24 12.52
CA ARG A 169 0.81 12.59 13.72
C ARG A 169 0.66 14.10 13.88
N GLY A 170 -0.57 14.56 14.04
CA GLY A 170 -0.92 15.96 14.22
C GLY A 170 -1.02 16.78 12.93
N GLU A 171 -0.62 16.24 11.79
CA GLU A 171 -0.86 16.84 10.48
C GLU A 171 -2.28 16.51 9.98
N THR A 172 -2.79 17.35 9.07
CA THR A 172 -4.13 17.19 8.50
C THR A 172 -4.03 17.04 6.97
N LEU A 173 -4.64 16.00 6.43
CA LEU A 173 -4.90 15.84 5.00
C LEU A 173 -6.23 16.50 4.65
N ARG A 174 -6.24 17.26 3.56
CA ARG A 174 -7.44 17.87 3.00
C ARG A 174 -7.57 17.47 1.54
N LEU A 175 -8.55 16.65 1.21
CA LEU A 175 -8.83 16.24 -0.16
C LEU A 175 -10.16 16.84 -0.61
N ARG A 176 -10.24 17.14 -1.90
CA ARG A 176 -11.50 17.52 -2.57
C ARG A 176 -11.73 16.63 -3.78
N ALA A 177 -12.97 16.22 -4.01
CA ALA A 177 -13.40 15.49 -5.19
C ALA A 177 -14.76 16.00 -5.68
N ALA A 178 -14.95 16.08 -7.00
CA ALA A 178 -16.20 16.54 -7.61
C ALA A 178 -17.28 15.45 -7.71
N ARG A 179 -16.91 14.19 -7.44
CA ARG A 179 -17.77 13.01 -7.37
C ARG A 179 -17.26 12.12 -6.25
N PRO A 180 -18.06 11.15 -5.76
CA PRO A 180 -17.56 10.12 -4.86
C PRO A 180 -16.38 9.38 -5.49
N LEU A 181 -15.21 9.39 -4.82
CA LEU A 181 -14.01 8.66 -5.22
C LEU A 181 -13.56 7.72 -4.10
N PRO A 182 -13.43 6.41 -4.37
CA PRO A 182 -12.89 5.47 -3.41
C PRO A 182 -11.37 5.64 -3.27
N LEU A 183 -10.90 5.55 -2.04
CA LEU A 183 -9.51 5.61 -1.63
C LEU A 183 -9.20 4.41 -0.73
N TRP A 184 -7.93 4.03 -0.67
CA TRP A 184 -7.42 3.25 0.45
C TRP A 184 -6.78 4.16 1.47
N ARG A 185 -7.14 3.99 2.74
CA ARG A 185 -6.40 4.55 3.86
C ARG A 185 -5.49 3.49 4.44
N VAL A 186 -4.25 3.89 4.73
CA VAL A 186 -3.29 3.13 5.54
C VAL A 186 -2.99 3.96 6.78
N GLU A 187 -3.10 3.34 7.94
CA GLU A 187 -2.67 3.90 9.22
C GLU A 187 -1.56 3.02 9.77
N LEU A 188 -0.45 3.63 10.18
CA LEU A 188 0.68 2.98 10.83
C LEU A 188 0.81 3.53 12.25
N GLU A 189 0.78 2.65 13.23
CA GLU A 189 0.99 3.00 14.63
C GLU A 189 2.27 2.37 15.15
N ALA A 190 3.08 3.16 15.86
CA ALA A 190 4.25 2.65 16.56
C ALA A 190 3.80 1.84 17.78
N ILE A 191 4.36 0.66 17.95
CA ILE A 191 4.15 -0.16 19.14
C ILE A 191 5.12 0.37 20.19
N SER A 192 4.59 0.94 21.27
CA SER A 192 5.43 1.34 22.41
C SER A 192 6.10 0.09 22.98
N PRO A 193 7.42 0.11 23.25
CA PRO A 193 8.05 -0.98 24.00
C PRO A 193 7.36 -1.07 25.37
N VAL A 194 6.95 -2.29 25.73
CA VAL A 194 6.43 -2.62 27.07
C VAL A 194 7.54 -2.55 28.09
#